data_AF-A0A3D0QTV0-F1
#
_entry.id   AF-A0A3D0QTV0-F1
#
_cell.length_a   1.000
_cell.length_b   1.000
_cell.length_c   1.000
_cell.angle_alpha   90.00
_cell.angle_beta   90.00
_cell.angle_gamma   90.00
#
_symmetry.space_group_name_H-M   'P 1'
#
loop_
_entity.id
_entity.type
_entity.pdbx_description
1 polymer ?
#
loop_
_entity_poly.entity_id
_entity_poly.type
_entity_poly.pdbx_seq_one_letter_code
_entity_poly.pdbx_strand_id
1 'polypeptide(L)'
;MTRGQLRRMAELAREEGVGVRWEDARGGASAPLRTVTALTPALRRARRIVIGDPFSRYVQLLLTLAGSAETVVVDDGTATMEFVSQLARGERLVRWHRSGQTGIRGARDAVYAPVSAIARRRLTPGPGRNIHVFSSMPVEPPPGVTVTPNDFAWTRSRFGPPALTRGADLVGTSLAETGVVDVEHYIRAVAELARTYGATRYFAHRRESTDKLHRIADELGLEIVRPELPLELIARRGPIGRTVVSFPSTVLHTLPLALAGTDVRVSACDIDPEWLTDGASPRAQSFLAGVTGSARDVHRLRSAPAAGP
;
A
#
# COMPACT_ATOMS: atom_id res chain seq x y z
N MET A 1 -5.81 -4.89 -0.12
CA MET A 1 -5.88 -6.26 -0.66
C MET A 1 -7.33 -6.71 -0.88
N THR A 2 -7.55 -7.66 -1.79
CA THR A 2 -8.85 -8.35 -1.96
C THR A 2 -9.01 -9.46 -0.90
N ARG A 3 -10.24 -9.97 -0.69
CA ARG A 3 -10.47 -11.15 0.18
C ARG A 3 -9.67 -12.37 -0.31
N GLY A 4 -9.58 -12.56 -1.63
CA GLY A 4 -8.77 -13.61 -2.25
C GLY A 4 -7.29 -13.50 -1.90
N GLN A 5 -6.69 -12.32 -2.10
CA GLN A 5 -5.29 -12.07 -1.74
C GLN A 5 -5.02 -12.32 -0.25
N LEU A 6 -5.94 -11.92 0.64
CA LEU A 6 -5.80 -12.19 2.08
C LEU A 6 -5.86 -13.68 2.41
N ARG A 7 -6.68 -14.47 1.70
CA ARG A 7 -6.70 -15.94 1.87
C ARG A 7 -5.39 -16.57 1.43
N ARG A 8 -4.84 -16.17 0.28
CA ARG A 8 -3.53 -16.65 -0.19
C ARG A 8 -2.40 -16.26 0.78
N MET A 9 -2.43 -15.05 1.35
CA MET A 9 -1.48 -14.66 2.40
C MET A 9 -1.68 -15.46 3.70
N ALA A 10 -2.91 -15.81 4.06
CA ALA A 10 -3.19 -16.65 5.23
C ALA A 10 -2.68 -18.09 5.04
N GLU A 11 -2.71 -18.63 3.82
CA GLU A 11 -2.09 -19.92 3.52
C GLU A 11 -0.58 -19.85 3.69
N LEU A 12 0.08 -18.83 3.14
CA LEU A 12 1.53 -18.63 3.33
C LEU A 12 1.89 -18.47 4.80
N ALA A 13 1.13 -17.70 5.57
CA ALA A 13 1.37 -17.58 7.00
C ALA A 13 1.30 -18.94 7.72
N ARG A 14 0.36 -19.82 7.34
CA ARG A 14 0.26 -21.17 7.92
C ARG A 14 1.43 -22.06 7.51
N GLU A 15 1.91 -21.97 6.28
CA GLU A 15 3.12 -22.68 5.82
C GLU A 15 4.35 -22.28 6.64
N GLU A 16 4.42 -21.01 7.07
CA GLU A 16 5.47 -20.49 7.96
C GLU A 16 5.20 -20.80 9.46
N GLY A 17 4.24 -21.66 9.77
CA GLY A 17 3.90 -22.05 11.14
C GLY A 17 3.12 -21.02 11.94
N VAL A 18 2.61 -19.96 11.30
CA VAL A 18 1.80 -18.93 11.97
C VAL A 18 0.35 -19.39 12.08
N GLY A 19 -0.16 -19.44 13.30
CA GLY A 19 -1.58 -19.68 13.55
C GLY A 19 -2.45 -18.54 13.01
N VAL A 20 -3.29 -18.83 12.01
CA VAL A 20 -4.18 -17.83 11.40
C VAL A 20 -5.63 -18.07 11.79
N ARG A 21 -6.21 -17.10 12.50
CA ARG A 21 -7.65 -16.98 12.75
C ARG A 21 -8.25 -15.94 11.82
N TRP A 22 -9.26 -16.34 11.04
CA TRP A 22 -9.95 -15.46 10.10
C TRP A 22 -11.19 -14.83 10.75
N GLU A 23 -11.33 -13.51 10.65
CA GLU A 23 -12.48 -12.75 11.13
C GLU A 23 -12.94 -11.75 10.06
N ASP A 24 -14.19 -11.85 9.59
CA ASP A 24 -14.74 -10.92 8.58
C ASP A 24 -15.73 -9.94 9.22
N ALA A 25 -15.20 -8.81 9.69
CA ALA A 25 -16.00 -7.73 10.25
C ALA A 25 -16.94 -7.05 9.24
N ARG A 26 -16.84 -7.37 7.93
CA ARG A 26 -17.69 -6.80 6.86
C ARG A 26 -18.62 -7.85 6.24
N GLY A 27 -18.75 -9.02 6.87
CA GLY A 27 -19.58 -10.13 6.39
C GLY A 27 -21.09 -10.02 6.69
N GLY A 28 -21.56 -8.91 7.24
CA GLY A 28 -22.98 -8.67 7.55
C GLY A 28 -23.19 -7.66 8.67
N ALA A 29 -24.45 -7.29 8.93
CA ALA A 29 -24.79 -6.22 9.89
C ALA A 29 -24.29 -6.46 11.32
N SER A 30 -24.32 -7.73 11.79
CA SER A 30 -23.86 -8.13 13.12
C SER A 30 -22.41 -8.62 13.15
N ALA A 31 -21.74 -8.69 11.99
CA ALA A 31 -20.37 -9.20 11.89
C ALA A 31 -19.34 -8.35 12.66
N PRO A 32 -19.39 -7.00 12.66
CA PRO A 32 -18.46 -6.20 13.44
C PRO A 32 -18.49 -6.51 14.94
N LEU A 33 -19.69 -6.63 15.52
CA LEU A 33 -19.89 -6.91 16.95
C LEU A 33 -19.38 -8.30 17.30
N ARG A 34 -19.71 -9.31 16.47
CA ARG A 34 -19.19 -10.67 16.65
C ARG A 34 -17.66 -10.70 16.61
N THR A 35 -17.03 -10.05 15.64
CA THR A 35 -15.57 -10.03 15.56
C THR A 35 -14.95 -9.31 16.77
N VAL A 36 -15.55 -8.24 17.27
CA VAL A 36 -15.09 -7.58 18.49
C VAL A 36 -15.15 -8.55 19.68
N THR A 37 -16.30 -9.19 19.93
CA THR A 37 -16.44 -10.11 21.07
C THR A 37 -15.50 -11.30 20.94
N ALA A 38 -15.34 -11.83 19.73
CA ALA A 38 -14.54 -13.01 19.46
C ALA A 38 -13.02 -12.74 19.58
N LEU A 39 -12.56 -11.51 19.30
CA LEU A 39 -11.15 -11.09 19.43
C LEU A 39 -10.80 -10.54 20.83
N THR A 40 -11.78 -10.10 21.62
CA THR A 40 -11.53 -9.44 22.91
C THR A 40 -10.60 -10.22 23.85
N PRO A 41 -10.78 -11.54 24.08
CA PRO A 41 -9.89 -12.28 24.99
C PRO A 41 -8.44 -12.33 24.50
N ALA A 42 -8.23 -12.45 23.19
CA ALA A 42 -6.90 -12.47 22.59
C ALA A 42 -6.24 -11.09 22.68
N LEU A 43 -6.97 -10.01 22.37
CA LEU A 43 -6.46 -8.63 22.42
C LEU A 43 -6.07 -8.20 23.84
N ARG A 44 -6.82 -8.64 24.87
CA ARG A 44 -6.50 -8.34 26.26
C ARG A 44 -5.24 -9.06 26.76
N ARG A 45 -4.97 -10.27 26.24
CA ARG A 45 -3.80 -11.09 26.62
C ARG A 45 -2.57 -10.84 25.75
N ALA A 46 -2.74 -10.19 24.60
CA ALA A 46 -1.65 -9.93 23.67
C ALA A 46 -0.56 -9.08 24.33
N ARG A 47 0.68 -9.58 24.28
CA ARG A 47 1.87 -8.83 24.72
C ARG A 47 2.26 -7.77 23.70
N ARG A 48 2.07 -8.08 22.42
CA ARG A 48 2.37 -7.22 21.26
C ARG A 48 1.20 -7.24 20.29
N ILE A 49 0.88 -6.09 19.70
CA ILE A 49 -0.16 -5.97 18.67
C ILE A 49 0.45 -5.45 17.39
N VAL A 50 0.15 -6.10 16.27
CA VAL A 50 0.60 -5.71 14.93
C VAL A 50 -0.60 -5.20 14.14
N ILE A 51 -0.50 -4.02 13.54
CA ILE A 51 -1.58 -3.40 12.76
C ILE A 51 -1.07 -2.88 11.42
N GLY A 52 -1.91 -2.93 10.38
CA GLY A 52 -1.63 -2.32 9.08
C GLY A 52 -1.99 -0.82 9.06
N ASP A 53 -3.27 -0.49 8.85
CA ASP A 53 -3.74 0.90 8.76
C ASP A 53 -4.03 1.50 10.15
N PRO A 54 -3.19 2.44 10.66
CA PRO A 54 -3.42 3.09 11.96
C PRO A 54 -4.62 4.06 11.94
N PHE A 55 -5.12 4.44 10.77
CA PHE A 55 -6.29 5.32 10.59
C PHE A 55 -7.61 4.54 10.44
N SER A 56 -7.56 3.22 10.39
CA SER A 56 -8.75 2.38 10.32
C SER A 56 -9.56 2.49 11.60
N ARG A 57 -10.78 3.04 11.51
CA ARG A 57 -11.67 3.19 12.68
C ARG A 57 -11.95 1.86 13.38
N TYR A 58 -12.01 0.77 12.64
CA TYR A 58 -12.25 -0.54 13.21
C TYR A 58 -11.02 -1.06 13.98
N VAL A 59 -9.81 -0.84 13.45
CA VAL A 59 -8.56 -1.16 14.16
C VAL A 59 -8.44 -0.32 15.43
N GLN A 60 -8.69 0.99 15.33
CA GLN A 60 -8.69 1.90 16.47
C GLN A 60 -9.70 1.47 17.56
N LEU A 61 -10.90 1.02 17.19
CA LEU A 61 -11.85 0.42 18.12
C LEU A 61 -11.25 -0.82 18.82
N LEU A 62 -10.68 -1.75 18.07
CA LEU A 62 -10.05 -2.95 18.64
C LEU A 62 -8.87 -2.61 19.57
N LEU A 63 -8.08 -1.58 19.26
CA LEU A 63 -6.98 -1.10 20.11
C LEU A 63 -7.45 -0.58 21.47
N THR A 64 -8.71 -0.16 21.63
CA THR A 64 -9.25 0.21 22.95
C THR A 64 -9.34 -0.98 23.90
N LEU A 65 -9.42 -2.19 23.36
CA LEU A 65 -9.52 -3.45 24.11
C LEU A 65 -8.14 -4.08 24.40
N ALA A 66 -7.09 -3.54 23.78
CA ALA A 66 -5.73 -4.03 23.91
C ALA A 66 -5.19 -3.88 25.33
N GLY A 67 -4.65 -4.96 25.89
CA GLY A 67 -3.85 -4.93 27.11
C GLY A 67 -2.38 -4.54 26.88
N SER A 68 -1.92 -4.63 25.63
CA SER A 68 -0.52 -4.51 25.26
C SER A 68 0.07 -3.11 25.50
N ALA A 69 1.34 -3.11 25.94
CA ALA A 69 2.23 -1.96 25.99
C ALA A 69 2.99 -1.75 24.67
N GLU A 70 2.98 -2.72 23.75
CA GLU A 70 3.81 -2.73 22.54
C GLU A 70 2.96 -2.84 21.27
N THR A 71 3.02 -1.82 20.43
CA THR A 71 2.30 -1.79 19.15
C THR A 71 3.27 -1.65 18.00
N VAL A 72 3.13 -2.51 16.99
CA VAL A 72 3.88 -2.49 15.74
C VAL A 72 2.94 -2.07 14.62
N VAL A 73 3.23 -0.95 13.97
CA VAL A 73 2.58 -0.54 12.72
C VAL A 73 3.39 -1.12 11.56
N VAL A 74 2.77 -1.97 10.75
CA VAL A 74 3.38 -2.49 9.52
C VAL A 74 2.98 -1.63 8.33
N ASP A 75 3.82 -1.65 7.31
CA ASP A 75 3.68 -0.87 6.09
C ASP A 75 2.28 -0.98 5.44
N ASP A 76 1.55 0.13 5.38
CA ASP A 76 0.32 0.31 4.58
C ASP A 76 0.57 1.32 3.45
N GLY A 77 1.83 1.46 3.03
CA GLY A 77 2.29 2.41 2.04
C GLY A 77 2.32 3.83 2.59
N THR A 78 1.75 4.77 1.84
CA THR A 78 1.83 6.20 2.18
C THR A 78 1.09 6.58 3.47
N ALA A 79 0.15 5.75 3.94
CA ALA A 79 -0.47 5.92 5.24
C ALA A 79 0.56 5.79 6.39
N THR A 80 1.59 4.95 6.24
CA THR A 80 2.65 4.82 7.25
C THR A 80 3.51 6.08 7.31
N MET A 81 3.82 6.70 6.16
CA MET A 81 4.54 7.97 6.10
C MET A 81 3.73 9.08 6.78
N GLU A 82 2.43 9.16 6.50
CA GLU A 82 1.53 10.13 7.14
C GLU A 82 1.47 9.93 8.65
N PHE A 83 1.31 8.69 9.11
CA PHE A 83 1.29 8.35 10.53
C PHE A 83 2.56 8.81 11.25
N VAL A 84 3.73 8.48 10.70
CA VAL A 84 5.03 8.89 11.25
C VAL A 84 5.16 10.41 11.28
N SER A 85 4.74 11.09 10.22
CA SER A 85 4.77 12.54 10.13
C SER A 85 3.87 13.22 11.17
N GLN A 86 2.67 12.70 11.38
CA GLN A 86 1.74 13.21 12.40
C GLN A 86 2.25 12.95 13.82
N LEU A 87 2.89 11.81 14.08
CA LEU A 87 3.54 11.55 15.36
C LEU A 87 4.69 12.52 15.63
N ALA A 88 5.55 12.77 14.64
CA ALA A 88 6.67 13.70 14.77
C ALA A 88 6.19 15.13 15.09
N ARG A 89 5.04 15.55 14.54
CA ARG A 89 4.44 16.88 14.79
C ARG A 89 3.52 16.94 16.02
N GLY A 90 3.30 15.82 16.72
CA GLY A 90 2.32 15.75 17.82
C GLY A 90 0.87 15.98 17.36
N GLU A 91 0.57 15.78 16.08
CA GLU A 91 -0.73 16.03 15.46
C GLU A 91 -1.76 14.93 15.75
N ARG A 92 -3.04 15.23 15.48
CA ARG A 92 -4.13 14.24 15.61
C ARG A 92 -3.98 13.16 14.54
N LEU A 93 -4.06 11.89 14.94
CA LEU A 93 -4.03 10.72 14.04
C LEU A 93 -5.30 10.61 13.19
N VAL A 94 -5.46 11.52 12.24
CA VAL A 94 -6.59 11.59 11.30
C VAL A 94 -6.03 11.59 9.90
N ARG A 95 -6.54 10.69 9.05
CA ARG A 95 -6.17 10.64 7.63
C ARG A 95 -6.49 11.97 6.94
N TRP A 96 -5.54 12.56 6.23
CA TRP A 96 -5.60 13.92 5.68
C TRP A 96 -6.76 14.14 4.71
N HIS A 97 -7.18 13.12 3.97
CA HIS A 97 -8.39 13.19 3.13
C HIS A 97 -9.68 13.46 3.91
N ARG A 98 -9.63 13.42 5.24
CA ARG A 98 -10.78 13.59 6.14
C ARG A 98 -10.73 14.92 6.90
N SER A 99 -9.61 15.63 6.89
CA SER A 99 -9.53 16.99 7.45
C SER A 99 -10.14 17.98 6.45
N GLY A 100 -11.47 18.17 6.51
CA GLY A 100 -12.14 19.22 5.74
C GLY A 100 -13.61 19.05 5.38
N GLN A 101 -14.29 17.94 5.72
CA GLN A 101 -15.70 17.74 5.35
C GLN A 101 -16.65 18.09 6.51
N THR A 102 -17.09 19.35 6.56
CA THR A 102 -18.17 19.84 7.42
C THR A 102 -19.53 19.35 6.91
N GLY A 103 -20.23 18.53 7.70
CA GLY A 103 -21.55 17.97 7.37
C GLY A 103 -21.94 16.81 8.29
N ILE A 104 -22.94 16.00 7.90
CA ILE A 104 -23.48 14.83 8.66
C ILE A 104 -22.37 13.85 9.14
N ARG A 105 -21.22 13.84 8.47
CA ARG A 105 -20.02 13.08 8.88
C ARG A 105 -19.39 13.59 10.19
N GLY A 106 -19.48 14.89 10.47
CA GLY A 106 -18.99 15.53 11.71
C GLY A 106 -19.70 15.06 12.98
N ALA A 107 -21.00 14.76 12.92
CA ALA A 107 -21.73 14.17 14.05
C ALA A 107 -21.26 12.73 14.35
N ARG A 108 -21.00 11.93 13.29
CA ARG A 108 -20.39 10.60 13.45
C ARG A 108 -18.94 10.66 13.93
N ASP A 109 -18.19 11.70 13.54
CA ASP A 109 -16.84 11.95 14.06
C ASP A 109 -16.87 12.32 15.55
N ALA A 110 -17.86 13.10 16.00
CA ALA A 110 -18.03 13.44 17.41
C ALA A 110 -18.32 12.21 18.28
N VAL A 111 -19.23 11.32 17.85
CA VAL A 111 -19.52 10.05 18.55
C VAL A 111 -18.29 9.13 18.60
N TYR A 112 -17.45 9.19 17.57
CA TYR A 112 -16.24 8.38 17.47
C TYR A 112 -15.03 9.00 18.20
N ALA A 113 -15.12 10.25 18.64
CA ALA A 113 -14.00 10.99 19.23
C ALA A 113 -13.37 10.28 20.46
N PRO A 114 -14.13 9.68 21.41
CA PRO A 114 -13.53 9.00 22.54
C PRO A 114 -12.69 7.78 22.13
N VAL A 115 -13.19 6.99 21.17
CA VAL A 115 -12.48 5.83 20.63
C VAL A 115 -11.20 6.27 19.92
N SER A 116 -11.29 7.30 19.09
CA SER A 116 -10.15 7.90 18.40
C SER A 116 -9.10 8.42 19.39
N ALA A 117 -9.52 9.08 20.47
CA ALA A 117 -8.62 9.61 21.49
C ALA A 117 -7.87 8.50 22.24
N ILE A 118 -8.56 7.42 22.61
CA ILE A 118 -7.94 6.25 23.27
C ILE A 118 -6.96 5.58 22.30
N ALA A 119 -7.39 5.30 21.07
CA ALA A 119 -6.54 4.68 20.07
C ALA A 119 -5.30 5.53 19.76
N ARG A 120 -5.46 6.86 19.67
CA ARG A 120 -4.36 7.80 19.52
C ARG A 120 -3.37 7.69 20.68
N ARG A 121 -3.85 7.74 21.93
CA ARG A 121 -3.00 7.56 23.10
C ARG A 121 -2.24 6.24 23.08
N ARG A 122 -2.85 5.16 22.55
CA ARG A 122 -2.22 3.84 22.39
C ARG A 122 -1.21 3.78 21.25
N LEU A 123 -1.34 4.65 20.26
CA LEU A 123 -0.43 4.76 19.10
C LEU A 123 0.62 5.87 19.26
N THR A 124 0.64 6.56 20.40
CA THR A 124 1.63 7.59 20.74
C THR A 124 2.56 7.05 21.83
N PRO A 125 3.89 7.17 21.64
CA PRO A 125 4.85 6.69 22.62
C PRO A 125 4.71 7.42 23.96
N GLY A 126 5.05 6.74 25.05
CA GLY A 126 5.07 7.32 26.38
C GLY A 126 5.30 6.27 27.47
N PRO A 127 5.18 6.63 28.76
CA PRO A 127 5.48 5.69 29.85
C PRO A 127 4.65 4.40 29.72
N GLY A 128 5.35 3.26 29.59
CA GLY A 128 4.76 1.94 29.39
C GLY A 128 4.09 1.74 28.02
N ARG A 129 4.44 2.52 26.99
CA ARG A 129 3.92 2.41 25.62
C ARG A 129 5.06 2.51 24.61
N ASN A 130 5.36 1.39 23.97
CA ASN A 130 6.40 1.25 22.96
C ASN A 130 5.74 1.15 21.58
N ILE A 131 6.09 2.07 20.70
CA ILE A 131 5.59 2.11 19.32
C ILE A 131 6.73 1.73 18.39
N HIS A 132 6.50 0.69 17.60
CA HIS A 132 7.40 0.25 16.56
C HIS A 132 6.75 0.47 15.20
N VAL A 133 7.54 0.85 14.21
CA VAL A 133 7.12 0.96 12.82
C VAL A 133 7.99 0.04 12.00
N PHE A 134 7.40 -0.98 11.38
CA PHE A 134 8.08 -1.88 10.46
C PHE A 134 7.68 -1.53 9.03
N SER A 135 8.55 -0.81 8.33
CA SER A 135 8.19 -0.14 7.06
C SER A 135 9.32 -0.18 6.04
N SER A 136 8.95 -0.29 4.77
CA SER A 136 9.86 -0.10 3.64
C SER A 136 9.88 1.34 3.14
N MET A 137 8.92 2.16 3.61
CA MET A 137 8.87 3.58 3.27
C MET A 137 10.02 4.35 3.93
N PRO A 138 10.63 5.33 3.25
CA PRO A 138 11.68 6.17 3.81
C PRO A 138 11.08 7.12 4.85
N VAL A 139 11.21 6.75 6.13
CA VAL A 139 10.69 7.52 7.25
C VAL A 139 11.75 7.67 8.35
N GLU A 140 11.89 8.87 8.87
CA GLU A 140 12.73 9.12 10.03
C GLU A 140 11.99 8.74 11.31
N PRO A 141 12.67 8.11 12.30
CA PRO A 141 12.03 7.72 13.55
C PRO A 141 11.62 8.94 14.38
N PRO A 142 10.32 9.12 14.68
CA PRO A 142 9.89 10.14 15.63
C PRO A 142 10.43 9.89 17.04
N PRO A 143 10.48 10.92 17.90
CA PRO A 143 10.86 10.74 19.30
C PRO A 143 10.04 9.64 20.00
N GLY A 144 10.74 8.68 20.62
CA GLY A 144 10.11 7.56 21.33
C GLY A 144 9.54 6.44 20.46
N VAL A 145 9.73 6.51 19.13
CA VAL A 145 9.31 5.46 18.19
C VAL A 145 10.52 4.73 17.64
N THR A 146 10.47 3.39 17.61
CA THR A 146 11.49 2.59 16.94
C THR A 146 11.05 2.28 15.51
N VAL A 147 11.79 2.74 14.51
CA VAL A 147 11.58 2.34 13.11
C VAL A 147 12.52 1.19 12.79
N THR A 148 11.96 0.07 12.31
CA THR A 148 12.71 -1.08 11.78
C THR A 148 12.46 -1.16 10.28
N PRO A 149 13.52 -1.16 9.45
CA PRO A 149 13.34 -1.24 8.01
C PRO A 149 12.78 -2.61 7.62
N ASN A 150 11.72 -2.61 6.82
CA ASN A 150 11.28 -3.79 6.09
C ASN A 150 12.06 -3.86 4.78
N ASP A 151 13.17 -4.59 4.82
CA ASP A 151 14.04 -4.76 3.66
C ASP A 151 13.57 -5.89 2.73
N PHE A 152 12.48 -6.60 3.02
CA PHE A 152 12.00 -7.78 2.30
C PHE A 152 12.95 -9.01 2.36
N ALA A 153 13.80 -9.14 3.38
CA ALA A 153 14.69 -10.31 3.55
C ALA A 153 13.96 -11.67 3.57
N TRP A 154 12.81 -11.76 4.26
CA TRP A 154 12.00 -12.99 4.27
C TRP A 154 11.52 -13.36 2.85
N THR A 155 11.01 -12.39 2.09
CA THR A 155 10.56 -12.62 0.71
C THR A 155 11.69 -13.16 -0.18
N ARG A 156 12.89 -12.57 -0.06
CA ARG A 156 14.05 -13.02 -0.85
C ARG A 156 14.51 -14.42 -0.47
N SER A 157 14.61 -14.71 0.83
CA SER A 157 15.05 -16.02 1.32
C SER A 157 14.05 -17.13 1.01
N ARG A 158 12.75 -16.85 1.12
CA ARG A 158 11.68 -17.83 0.94
C ARG A 158 11.46 -18.25 -0.52
N PHE A 159 11.63 -17.33 -1.48
CA PHE A 159 11.27 -17.56 -2.88
C PHE A 159 12.46 -17.62 -3.84
N GLY A 160 13.70 -17.34 -3.39
CA GLY A 160 14.86 -17.35 -4.28
C GLY A 160 14.80 -16.26 -5.35
N PRO A 161 15.76 -16.19 -6.29
CA PRO A 161 15.69 -15.23 -7.40
C PRO A 161 14.63 -15.66 -8.45
N PRO A 162 13.92 -14.71 -9.09
CA PRO A 162 12.94 -15.02 -10.11
C PRO A 162 13.59 -15.41 -11.44
N ALA A 163 12.86 -16.18 -12.25
CA ALA A 163 13.18 -16.32 -13.66
C ALA A 163 12.96 -14.98 -14.40
N LEU A 164 13.94 -14.57 -15.21
CA LEU A 164 13.89 -13.30 -15.94
C LEU A 164 13.43 -13.49 -17.39
N THR A 165 12.48 -12.66 -17.82
CA THR A 165 12.11 -12.55 -19.24
C THR A 165 12.94 -11.46 -19.94
N ARG A 166 12.98 -11.47 -21.28
CA ARG A 166 13.82 -10.53 -22.06
C ARG A 166 13.30 -9.09 -22.07
N GLY A 167 11.99 -8.90 -21.89
CA GLY A 167 11.32 -7.61 -22.02
C GLY A 167 11.06 -6.90 -20.70
N ALA A 168 10.04 -6.04 -20.73
CA ALA A 168 9.56 -5.32 -19.56
C ALA A 168 8.16 -5.78 -19.13
N ASP A 169 7.85 -5.52 -17.86
CA ASP A 169 6.51 -5.63 -17.31
C ASP A 169 6.01 -4.24 -16.91
N LEU A 170 4.76 -3.92 -17.28
CA LEU A 170 4.10 -2.71 -16.83
C LEU A 170 3.29 -2.99 -15.58
N VAL A 171 3.31 -2.06 -14.62
CA VAL A 171 2.53 -2.14 -13.38
C VAL A 171 1.46 -1.07 -13.39
N GLY A 172 0.21 -1.54 -13.35
CA GLY A 172 -0.95 -0.69 -13.32
C GLY A 172 -1.19 -0.02 -11.98
N THR A 173 -2.00 1.04 -12.00
CA THR A 173 -2.42 1.81 -10.83
C THR A 173 -3.89 2.14 -10.93
N SER A 174 -4.52 2.52 -9.80
CA SER A 174 -5.94 2.92 -9.80
C SER A 174 -6.17 4.40 -10.11
N LEU A 175 -5.21 5.10 -10.73
CA LEU A 175 -5.29 6.57 -10.88
C LEU A 175 -6.50 6.98 -11.72
N ALA A 176 -6.74 6.27 -12.82
CA ALA A 176 -7.92 6.46 -13.67
C ALA A 176 -9.22 6.16 -12.92
N GLU A 177 -9.27 5.06 -12.17
CA GLU A 177 -10.48 4.65 -11.43
C GLU A 177 -10.79 5.56 -10.25
N THR A 178 -9.78 6.27 -9.73
CA THR A 178 -9.97 7.31 -8.72
C THR A 178 -10.27 8.68 -9.32
N GLY A 179 -10.32 8.81 -10.65
CA GLY A 179 -10.56 10.06 -11.36
C GLY A 179 -9.40 11.05 -11.27
N VAL A 180 -8.21 10.63 -10.83
CA VAL A 180 -7.04 11.51 -10.72
C VAL A 180 -6.44 11.77 -12.10
N VAL A 181 -6.43 10.75 -12.96
CA VAL A 181 -5.90 10.79 -14.31
C VAL A 181 -7.02 10.44 -15.29
N ASP A 182 -7.08 11.13 -16.42
CA ASP A 182 -8.00 10.79 -17.50
C ASP A 182 -7.70 9.40 -18.09
N VAL A 183 -8.75 8.62 -18.38
CA VAL A 183 -8.59 7.22 -18.79
C VAL A 183 -7.94 7.09 -20.17
N GLU A 184 -8.23 8.00 -21.10
CA GLU A 184 -7.66 7.97 -22.45
C GLU A 184 -6.18 8.37 -22.43
N HIS A 185 -5.82 9.37 -21.62
CA HIS A 185 -4.42 9.69 -21.37
C HIS A 185 -3.67 8.51 -20.73
N TYR A 186 -4.29 7.82 -19.77
CA TYR A 186 -3.69 6.65 -19.13
C TYR A 186 -3.40 5.53 -20.13
N ILE A 187 -4.36 5.16 -20.98
CA ILE A 187 -4.18 4.09 -21.97
C ILE A 187 -3.11 4.47 -23.00
N ARG A 188 -3.09 5.74 -23.47
CA ARG A 188 -2.03 6.23 -24.36
C ARG A 188 -0.65 6.12 -23.72
N ALA A 189 -0.52 6.50 -22.45
CA ALA A 189 0.74 6.35 -21.72
C ALA A 189 1.16 4.88 -21.60
N VAL A 190 0.23 3.95 -21.32
CA VAL A 190 0.52 2.51 -21.31
C VAL A 190 1.01 2.04 -22.69
N ALA A 191 0.39 2.49 -23.77
CA ALA A 191 0.79 2.15 -25.14
C ALA A 191 2.21 2.63 -25.46
N GLU A 192 2.57 3.86 -25.07
CA GLU A 192 3.92 4.38 -25.26
C GLU A 192 4.96 3.63 -24.43
N LEU A 193 4.67 3.37 -23.16
CA LEU A 193 5.56 2.60 -22.29
C LEU A 193 5.75 1.17 -22.82
N ALA A 194 4.69 0.53 -23.31
CA ALA A 194 4.76 -0.80 -23.89
C ALA A 194 5.72 -0.84 -25.09
N ARG A 195 5.59 0.12 -26.03
CA ARG A 195 6.48 0.23 -27.18
C ARG A 195 7.92 0.56 -26.77
N THR A 196 8.10 1.53 -25.89
CA THR A 196 9.42 2.04 -25.46
C THR A 196 10.24 0.97 -24.76
N TYR A 197 9.60 0.17 -23.90
CA TYR A 197 10.27 -0.83 -23.09
C TYR A 197 10.13 -2.26 -23.61
N GLY A 198 9.45 -2.46 -24.74
CA GLY A 198 9.13 -3.78 -25.27
C GLY A 198 8.35 -4.62 -24.25
N ALA A 199 7.38 -4.00 -23.59
CA ALA A 199 6.57 -4.69 -22.59
C ALA A 199 5.55 -5.60 -23.25
N THR A 200 5.36 -6.78 -22.67
CA THR A 200 4.41 -7.79 -23.18
C THR A 200 3.32 -8.13 -22.17
N ARG A 201 3.50 -7.71 -20.91
CA ARG A 201 2.58 -8.00 -19.81
C ARG A 201 2.25 -6.74 -19.03
N TYR A 202 1.02 -6.70 -18.55
CA TYR A 202 0.48 -5.64 -17.71
C TYR A 202 -0.06 -6.23 -16.41
N PHE A 203 0.61 -5.93 -15.30
CA PHE A 203 0.21 -6.33 -13.95
C PHE A 203 -0.89 -5.40 -13.45
N ALA A 204 -2.13 -5.86 -13.60
CA ALA A 204 -3.31 -5.10 -13.24
C ALA A 204 -3.38 -4.84 -11.73
N HIS A 205 -3.60 -3.58 -11.37
CA HIS A 205 -3.99 -3.22 -10.03
C HIS A 205 -5.42 -3.66 -9.76
N ARG A 206 -5.67 -4.21 -8.56
CA ARG A 206 -6.94 -4.85 -8.15
C ARG A 206 -8.20 -3.98 -8.24
N ARG A 207 -8.06 -2.66 -8.43
CA ARG A 207 -9.18 -1.72 -8.54
C ARG A 207 -9.47 -1.33 -9.99
N GLU A 208 -8.62 -1.72 -10.93
CA GLU A 208 -8.81 -1.36 -12.33
C GLU A 208 -10.07 -1.99 -12.89
N SER A 209 -10.79 -1.21 -13.70
CA SER A 209 -12.04 -1.68 -14.29
C SER A 209 -11.76 -2.76 -15.35
N THR A 210 -12.67 -3.72 -15.46
CA THR A 210 -12.56 -4.78 -16.47
C THR A 210 -12.55 -4.19 -17.89
N ASP A 211 -13.34 -3.15 -18.16
CA ASP A 211 -13.41 -2.51 -19.47
C ASP A 211 -12.07 -1.89 -19.87
N LYS A 212 -11.41 -1.16 -18.96
CA LYS A 212 -10.08 -0.59 -19.21
C LYS A 212 -9.05 -1.69 -19.46
N LEU A 213 -9.11 -2.78 -18.69
CA LEU A 213 -8.19 -3.91 -18.86
C LEU A 213 -8.42 -4.66 -20.18
N HIS A 214 -9.66 -4.79 -20.64
CA HIS A 214 -9.96 -5.33 -21.98
C HIS A 214 -9.39 -4.44 -23.07
N ARG A 215 -9.55 -3.12 -22.97
CA ARG A 215 -8.93 -2.17 -23.92
C ARG A 215 -7.41 -2.30 -23.95
N ILE A 216 -6.75 -2.37 -22.79
CA ILE A 216 -5.30 -2.60 -22.72
C ILE A 216 -4.91 -3.93 -23.38
N ALA A 217 -5.69 -4.99 -23.20
CA ALA A 217 -5.43 -6.28 -23.81
C ALA A 217 -5.60 -6.25 -25.35
N ASP A 218 -6.74 -5.76 -25.80
CA ASP A 218 -7.19 -5.84 -27.19
C ASP A 218 -6.51 -4.78 -28.07
N GLU A 219 -6.39 -3.54 -27.58
CA GLU A 219 -5.81 -2.43 -28.36
C GLU A 219 -4.27 -2.47 -28.34
N LEU A 220 -3.66 -2.92 -27.24
CA LEU A 220 -2.19 -2.87 -27.06
C LEU A 220 -1.52 -4.24 -27.14
N GLY A 221 -2.29 -5.33 -27.19
CA GLY A 221 -1.75 -6.69 -27.26
C GLY A 221 -1.03 -7.15 -25.99
N LEU A 222 -1.30 -6.52 -24.84
CA LEU A 222 -0.65 -6.85 -23.57
C LEU A 222 -1.36 -7.99 -22.85
N GLU A 223 -0.59 -8.95 -22.35
CA GLU A 223 -1.11 -9.99 -21.45
C GLU A 223 -1.49 -9.35 -20.10
N ILE A 224 -2.78 -9.40 -19.75
CA ILE A 224 -3.25 -8.89 -18.46
C ILE A 224 -2.99 -9.93 -17.37
N VAL A 225 -2.04 -9.63 -16.48
CA VAL A 225 -1.76 -10.43 -15.29
C VAL A 225 -2.54 -9.85 -14.11
N ARG A 226 -3.35 -10.68 -13.44
CA ARG A 226 -4.07 -10.31 -12.21
C ARG A 226 -3.45 -10.99 -10.99
N PRO A 227 -2.58 -10.30 -10.21
CA PRO A 227 -1.86 -10.91 -9.09
C PRO A 227 -2.75 -11.45 -7.97
N GLU A 228 -2.61 -12.73 -7.66
CA GLU A 228 -3.27 -13.37 -6.51
C GLU A 228 -2.58 -13.09 -5.17
N LEU A 229 -1.36 -12.53 -5.21
CA LEU A 229 -0.56 -12.12 -4.06
C LEU A 229 -0.09 -10.66 -4.25
N PRO A 230 0.47 -10.01 -3.21
CA PRO A 230 1.19 -8.76 -3.37
C PRO A 230 2.26 -8.87 -4.48
N LEU A 231 2.44 -7.78 -5.23
CA LEU A 231 3.27 -7.79 -6.43
C LEU A 231 4.73 -8.14 -6.12
N GLU A 232 5.21 -7.78 -4.93
CA GLU A 232 6.55 -8.12 -4.44
C GLU A 232 6.77 -9.63 -4.37
N LEU A 233 5.74 -10.39 -3.96
CA LEU A 233 5.82 -11.85 -3.92
C LEU A 233 5.72 -12.47 -5.32
N ILE A 234 4.82 -11.94 -6.16
CA ILE A 234 4.68 -12.41 -7.54
C ILE A 234 5.94 -12.15 -8.35
N ALA A 235 6.48 -10.93 -8.27
CA ALA A 235 7.70 -10.55 -8.96
C ALA A 235 8.89 -11.37 -8.48
N ARG A 236 8.97 -11.70 -7.18
CA ARG A 236 10.04 -12.53 -6.65
C ARG A 236 9.92 -14.01 -7.04
N ARG A 237 8.71 -14.54 -7.15
CA ARG A 237 8.47 -15.90 -7.68
C ARG A 237 8.72 -15.99 -9.18
N GLY A 238 8.47 -14.88 -9.89
CA GLY A 238 8.60 -14.80 -11.33
C GLY A 238 7.57 -15.64 -12.10
N PRO A 239 7.67 -15.66 -13.43
CA PRO A 239 8.66 -14.90 -14.21
C PRO A 239 8.42 -13.39 -14.17
N ILE A 240 9.49 -12.59 -14.19
CA ILE A 240 9.45 -11.12 -14.20
C ILE A 240 10.38 -10.57 -15.30
N GLY A 241 10.02 -9.44 -15.91
CA GLY A 241 10.83 -8.73 -16.88
C GLY A 241 12.12 -8.20 -16.26
N ARG A 242 13.15 -8.06 -17.09
CA ARG A 242 14.41 -7.39 -16.70
C ARG A 242 14.20 -5.92 -16.35
N THR A 243 13.09 -5.34 -16.82
CA THR A 243 12.65 -4.00 -16.44
C THR A 243 11.21 -4.07 -15.96
N VAL A 244 10.90 -3.45 -14.82
CA VAL A 244 9.54 -3.25 -14.33
C VAL A 244 9.26 -1.74 -14.35
N VAL A 245 8.24 -1.33 -15.08
CA VAL A 245 7.88 0.09 -15.21
C VAL A 245 6.56 0.32 -14.50
N SER A 246 6.52 1.29 -13.60
CA SER A 246 5.31 1.62 -12.84
C SER A 246 5.03 3.11 -12.91
N PHE A 247 3.75 3.45 -13.01
CA PHE A 247 3.26 4.78 -12.63
C PHE A 247 3.42 5.00 -11.11
N PRO A 248 3.24 6.23 -10.58
CA PRO A 248 3.48 6.53 -9.17
C PRO A 248 2.63 5.64 -8.26
N SER A 249 3.32 4.83 -7.46
CA SER A 249 2.74 3.77 -6.62
C SER A 249 3.75 3.36 -5.56
N THR A 250 3.28 2.81 -4.44
CA THR A 250 4.16 2.30 -3.36
C THR A 250 5.07 1.16 -3.84
N VAL A 251 4.73 0.52 -4.96
CA VAL A 251 5.56 -0.51 -5.59
C VAL A 251 6.93 0.02 -6.01
N LEU A 252 7.08 1.33 -6.23
CA LEU A 252 8.36 1.95 -6.55
C LEU A 252 9.34 1.92 -5.37
N HIS A 253 8.85 1.82 -4.14
CA HIS A 253 9.66 1.68 -2.92
C HIS A 253 9.86 0.21 -2.53
N THR A 254 8.88 -0.65 -2.80
CA THR A 254 8.91 -2.05 -2.33
C THR A 254 9.57 -3.02 -3.31
N LEU A 255 9.35 -2.87 -4.62
CA LEU A 255 9.92 -3.80 -5.61
C LEU A 255 11.44 -3.78 -5.66
N PRO A 256 12.14 -2.63 -5.59
CA PRO A 256 13.61 -2.63 -5.54
C PRO A 256 14.16 -3.46 -4.37
N LEU A 257 13.49 -3.43 -3.22
CA LEU A 257 13.89 -4.19 -2.03
C LEU A 257 13.60 -5.69 -2.18
N ALA A 258 12.39 -6.03 -2.65
CA ALA A 258 12.01 -7.41 -2.90
C ALA A 258 12.89 -8.08 -3.97
N LEU A 259 13.29 -7.34 -4.99
CA LEU A 259 14.11 -7.82 -6.11
C LEU A 259 15.62 -7.58 -5.91
N ALA A 260 16.04 -7.10 -4.74
CA ALA A 260 17.45 -6.91 -4.43
C ALA A 260 18.25 -8.21 -4.65
N GLY A 261 19.45 -8.06 -5.19
CA GLY A 261 20.32 -9.17 -5.59
C GLY A 261 19.91 -9.84 -6.91
N THR A 262 19.17 -9.15 -7.78
CA THR A 262 18.82 -9.62 -9.14
C THR A 262 19.14 -8.54 -10.18
N ASP A 263 19.11 -8.88 -11.46
CA ASP A 263 19.33 -7.94 -12.57
C ASP A 263 18.07 -7.12 -12.94
N VAL A 264 17.00 -7.20 -12.14
CA VAL A 264 15.76 -6.48 -12.43
C VAL A 264 15.92 -4.99 -12.13
N ARG A 265 15.56 -4.15 -13.10
CA ARG A 265 15.53 -2.69 -12.96
C ARG A 265 14.10 -2.22 -12.76
N VAL A 266 13.88 -1.34 -11.78
CA VAL A 266 12.59 -0.67 -11.58
C VAL A 266 12.69 0.75 -12.13
N SER A 267 11.73 1.16 -12.95
CA SER A 267 11.64 2.50 -13.55
C SER A 267 10.32 3.15 -13.18
N ALA A 268 10.38 4.43 -12.84
CA ALA A 268 9.20 5.22 -12.51
C ALA A 268 8.78 6.07 -13.72
N CYS A 269 7.53 5.91 -14.15
CA CYS A 269 6.87 6.82 -15.08
C CYS A 269 6.17 7.92 -14.30
N ASP A 270 6.52 9.17 -14.57
CA ASP A 270 5.78 10.30 -14.04
C ASP A 270 4.42 10.43 -14.71
N ILE A 271 3.51 11.14 -14.05
CA ILE A 271 2.23 11.56 -14.63
C ILE A 271 2.43 12.96 -15.15
N ASP A 272 2.16 13.18 -16.43
CA ASP A 272 2.13 14.51 -17.00
C ASP A 272 0.98 15.32 -16.34
N PRO A 273 1.23 16.56 -15.88
CA PRO A 273 0.19 17.43 -15.37
C PRO A 273 -1.04 17.57 -16.29
N GLU A 274 -0.86 17.49 -17.61
CA GLU A 274 -1.95 17.59 -18.59
C GLU A 274 -2.92 16.40 -18.53
N TRP A 275 -2.51 15.27 -17.96
CA TRP A 275 -3.38 14.10 -17.83
C TRP A 275 -4.31 14.19 -16.62
N LEU A 276 -4.09 15.17 -15.73
CA LEU A 276 -4.90 15.34 -14.54
C LEU A 276 -6.29 15.84 -14.91
N THR A 277 -7.32 15.23 -14.33
CA THR A 277 -8.69 15.70 -14.54
C THR A 277 -8.98 16.95 -13.71
N ASP A 278 -10.02 17.70 -14.05
CA ASP A 278 -10.51 18.83 -13.23
C ASP A 278 -10.90 18.41 -11.80
N GLY A 279 -11.21 17.12 -11.60
CA GLY A 279 -11.52 16.53 -10.29
C GLY A 279 -10.27 16.17 -9.47
N ALA A 280 -9.08 16.23 -10.05
CA ALA A 280 -7.83 15.99 -9.34
C ALA A 280 -7.57 17.14 -8.37
N SER A 281 -7.61 16.86 -7.07
CA SER A 281 -7.26 17.90 -6.08
C SER A 281 -5.83 18.40 -6.34
N PRO A 282 -5.50 19.68 -6.12
CA PRO A 282 -4.13 20.20 -6.24
C PRO A 282 -3.09 19.40 -5.44
N ARG A 283 -3.53 18.72 -4.36
CA ARG A 283 -2.69 17.87 -3.51
C ARG A 283 -2.38 16.49 -4.12
N ALA A 284 -3.15 16.04 -5.11
CA ALA A 284 -2.89 14.79 -5.83
C ALA A 284 -1.60 14.89 -6.64
N GLN A 285 -1.37 16.02 -7.32
CA GLN A 285 -0.14 16.27 -8.07
C GLN A 285 1.09 16.24 -7.16
N SER A 286 1.05 16.96 -6.04
CA SER A 286 2.16 16.95 -5.06
C SER A 286 2.40 15.57 -4.46
N PHE A 287 1.35 14.78 -4.24
CA PHE A 287 1.47 13.41 -3.76
C PHE A 287 2.13 12.49 -4.78
N LEU A 288 1.70 12.55 -6.05
CA LEU A 288 2.29 11.74 -7.13
C LEU A 288 3.77 12.07 -7.32
N ALA A 289 4.11 13.37 -7.37
CA ALA A 289 5.49 13.84 -7.45
C ALA A 289 6.31 13.40 -6.23
N GLY A 290 5.73 13.46 -5.02
CA GLY A 290 6.40 13.02 -3.79
C GLY A 290 6.68 11.51 -3.75
N VAL A 291 5.75 10.68 -4.24
CA VAL A 291 5.95 9.23 -4.33
C VAL A 291 7.07 8.91 -5.32
N THR A 292 7.05 9.48 -6.52
CA THR A 292 8.11 9.23 -7.51
C THR A 292 9.46 9.79 -7.07
N GLY A 293 9.48 11.03 -6.56
CA GLY A 293 10.69 11.70 -6.10
C GLY A 293 11.38 10.93 -4.98
N SER A 294 10.65 10.60 -3.91
CA SER A 294 11.21 9.83 -2.80
C SER A 294 11.71 8.44 -3.21
N ALA A 295 11.01 7.76 -4.14
CA ALA A 295 11.47 6.47 -4.64
C ALA A 295 12.76 6.61 -5.48
N ARG A 296 12.85 7.65 -6.33
CA ARG A 296 14.04 7.96 -7.12
C ARG A 296 15.24 8.28 -6.24
N ASP A 297 15.05 9.09 -5.21
CA ASP A 297 16.14 9.49 -4.31
C ASP A 297 16.69 8.30 -3.53
N VAL A 298 15.82 7.42 -3.04
CA VAL A 298 16.21 6.27 -2.22
C VAL A 298 16.81 5.15 -3.04
N HIS A 299 16.27 4.86 -4.24
CA HIS A 299 16.66 3.69 -5.04
C HIS A 299 17.39 4.03 -6.34
N ARG A 300 17.68 5.31 -6.60
CA ARG A 300 18.27 5.81 -7.86
C ARG A 300 17.52 5.32 -9.10
N LEU A 301 16.18 5.30 -9.01
CA LEU A 301 15.33 4.81 -10.10
C LEU A 301 15.53 5.67 -11.35
N ARG A 302 15.51 5.02 -12.53
CA ARG A 302 15.52 5.73 -13.80
C ARG A 302 14.14 6.35 -14.06
N SER A 303 14.13 7.56 -14.60
CA SER A 303 12.93 8.16 -15.16
C SER A 303 12.59 7.45 -16.46
N ALA A 304 11.35 7.00 -16.60
CA ALA A 304 10.79 6.79 -17.93
C ALA A 304 10.49 8.16 -18.56
N PRO A 305 10.68 8.34 -19.87
CA PRO A 305 10.17 9.54 -20.54
C PRO A 305 8.67 9.68 -20.22
N ALA A 306 8.25 10.90 -19.86
CA ALA A 306 6.84 11.21 -19.78
C ALA A 306 6.25 10.95 -21.16
N ALA A 307 5.11 10.27 -21.22
CA ALA A 307 4.48 10.03 -22.51
C ALA A 307 4.11 11.39 -23.12
N GLY A 308 4.69 11.68 -24.29
CA GLY A 308 4.46 12.94 -24.98
C GLY A 308 3.03 13.01 -25.53
N PRO A 309 2.55 14.20 -25.92
CA PRO A 309 1.23 14.37 -26.53
C PRO A 309 1.04 13.52 -27.80
#